data_AF-A0A7V4N8Z7-F1
#
_entry.id   AF-A0A7V4N8Z7-F1
#
_cell.length_a   1.000
_cell.length_b   1.000
_cell.length_c   1.000
_cell.angle_alpha   90.00
_cell.angle_beta   90.00
_cell.angle_gamma   90.00
#
_symmetry.space_group_name_H-M   'P 1'
#
loop_
_entity.id
_entity.type
_entity.pdbx_description
1 polymer ?
#
loop_
_entity_poly.entity_id
_entity_poly.type
_entity_poly.pdbx_seq_one_letter_code
_entity_poly.pdbx_strand_id
1 'polypeptide(L)'
;MRLIVLLGLVSLFSDITYEGARGILGPYLGLLGASALAVGFVAGLGELLGYGLRLLSGWFADKSRAHWSVAAVGYVVNLLSVPTLALTGSWHQAAVLVALERTGKAIRTPSRDTILSCAASGGRRGLGFGIHEALDQIGAVIGPLAVGWVMKLGGSYRDAFALLGIPAVLALFALWTARRSYPHAIEPEGRDALRTEKGFPKGFWLYMIPMGLIGAGFPDFALIGYHLGKTAIVPVHLIPYLYALAMGVDALCALAFGWLFDKKGVKVMALSAAGSALCLPLAFSHNTGLLALG
;
A
#
# COMPACT_ATOMS: atom_id res chain seq x y z
N MET A 1 -7.27 21.22 -9.60
CA MET A 1 -6.60 21.43 -8.29
C MET A 1 -7.44 20.96 -7.11
N ARG A 2 -8.66 21.50 -6.89
CA ARG A 2 -9.50 21.08 -5.74
C ARG A 2 -9.80 19.57 -5.69
N LEU A 3 -10.19 18.95 -6.80
CA LEU A 3 -10.39 17.49 -6.89
C LEU A 3 -9.11 16.70 -6.54
N ILE A 4 -7.94 17.16 -7.01
CA ILE A 4 -6.64 16.53 -6.71
C ILE A 4 -6.35 16.57 -5.22
N VAL A 5 -6.61 17.69 -4.55
CA VAL A 5 -6.44 17.81 -3.10
C VAL A 5 -7.41 16.88 -2.36
N LEU A 6 -8.68 16.80 -2.79
CA LEU A 6 -9.64 15.86 -2.18
C LEU A 6 -9.21 14.41 -2.36
N LEU A 7 -8.75 14.00 -3.55
CA LEU A 7 -8.21 12.66 -3.78
C LEU A 7 -6.93 12.41 -2.99
N GLY A 8 -6.08 13.43 -2.82
CA GLY A 8 -4.91 13.36 -1.95
C GLY A 8 -5.28 13.17 -0.48
N LEU A 9 -6.34 13.83 0.02
CA LEU A 9 -6.87 13.59 1.36
C LEU A 9 -7.45 12.17 1.51
N VAL A 10 -8.13 11.67 0.48
CA VAL A 10 -8.57 10.27 0.45
C VAL A 10 -7.37 9.33 0.57
N SER A 11 -6.28 9.56 -0.19
CA SER A 11 -5.06 8.76 -0.11
C SER A 11 -4.44 8.86 1.28
N LEU A 12 -4.18 10.07 1.79
CA LEU A 12 -3.66 10.31 3.14
C LEU A 12 -4.37 9.48 4.20
N PHE A 13 -5.69 9.62 4.32
CA PHE A 13 -6.45 8.92 5.35
C PHE A 13 -6.55 7.41 5.10
N SER A 14 -6.59 6.99 3.83
CA SER A 14 -6.55 5.57 3.50
C SER A 14 -5.23 4.95 3.92
N ASP A 15 -4.12 5.62 3.64
CA ASP A 15 -2.76 5.16 3.93
C ASP A 15 -2.50 5.11 5.43
N ILE A 16 -2.95 6.12 6.20
CA ILE A 16 -2.95 6.04 7.66
C ILE A 16 -3.64 4.75 8.13
N THR A 17 -4.74 4.37 7.49
CA THR A 17 -5.52 3.17 7.84
C THR A 17 -4.77 1.88 7.52
N TYR A 18 -4.45 1.60 6.25
CA TYR A 18 -3.94 0.28 5.87
C TYR A 18 -2.43 0.13 6.09
N GLU A 19 -1.63 1.20 6.01
CA GLU A 19 -0.21 1.13 6.37
C GLU A 19 -0.04 1.00 7.88
N GLY A 20 -0.86 1.70 8.67
CA GLY A 20 -0.93 1.51 10.11
C GLY A 20 -1.19 0.06 10.50
N ALA A 21 -2.13 -0.60 9.82
CA ALA A 21 -2.42 -2.02 10.01
C ALA A 21 -1.23 -2.93 9.65
N ARG A 22 -0.54 -2.68 8.52
CA ARG A 22 0.60 -3.48 8.07
C ARG A 22 1.74 -3.50 9.08
N GLY A 23 2.00 -2.38 9.75
CA GLY A 23 3.03 -2.28 10.79
C GLY A 23 2.84 -3.21 11.99
N ILE A 24 1.63 -3.76 12.20
CA ILE A 24 1.33 -4.69 13.30
C ILE A 24 0.77 -6.04 12.87
N LEU A 25 0.49 -6.23 11.57
CA LEU A 25 -0.28 -7.38 11.09
C LEU A 25 0.43 -8.72 11.37
N GLY A 26 1.74 -8.77 11.15
CA GLY A 26 2.57 -9.94 11.43
C GLY A 26 2.51 -10.42 12.88
N PRO A 27 2.94 -9.59 13.85
CA PRO A 27 2.82 -9.89 15.28
C PRO A 27 1.40 -10.27 15.70
N TYR A 28 0.40 -9.57 15.16
CA TYR A 28 -1.01 -9.82 15.47
C TYR A 28 -1.47 -11.21 15.01
N LEU A 29 -1.14 -11.63 13.79
CA LEU A 29 -1.43 -12.98 13.31
C LEU A 29 -0.74 -14.04 14.18
N GLY A 30 0.50 -13.78 14.60
CA GLY A 30 1.22 -14.65 15.53
C GLY A 30 0.55 -14.78 16.90
N LEU A 31 0.03 -13.66 17.46
CA LEU A 31 -0.77 -13.67 18.69
C LEU A 31 -2.02 -14.54 18.55
N LEU A 32 -2.65 -14.53 17.37
CA LEU A 32 -3.82 -15.36 17.04
C LEU A 32 -3.47 -16.82 16.69
N GLY A 33 -2.21 -17.23 16.83
CA GLY A 33 -1.76 -18.61 16.64
C GLY A 33 -1.29 -18.96 15.22
N ALA A 34 -1.10 -17.98 14.34
CA ALA A 34 -0.51 -18.24 13.03
C ALA A 34 0.96 -18.64 13.15
N SER A 35 1.40 -19.62 12.33
CA SER A 35 2.81 -19.92 12.14
C SER A 35 3.47 -18.92 11.19
N ALA A 36 4.81 -18.88 11.15
CA ALA A 36 5.54 -18.06 10.18
C ALA A 36 5.11 -18.36 8.72
N LEU A 37 4.90 -19.64 8.40
CA LEU A 37 4.43 -20.07 7.09
C LEU A 37 3.01 -19.55 6.79
N ALA A 38 2.12 -19.58 7.77
CA ALA A 38 0.77 -19.01 7.62
C ALA A 38 0.82 -17.50 7.42
N VAL A 39 1.63 -16.76 8.19
CA VAL A 39 1.82 -15.31 8.02
C VAL A 39 2.35 -14.97 6.63
N GLY A 40 3.41 -15.67 6.19
CA GLY A 40 3.99 -15.48 4.87
C GLY A 40 2.97 -15.78 3.75
N PHE A 41 2.18 -16.85 3.90
CA PHE A 41 1.13 -17.19 2.92
C PHE A 41 0.03 -16.13 2.86
N VAL A 42 -0.46 -15.65 4.01
CA VAL A 42 -1.50 -14.61 4.07
C VAL A 42 -1.02 -13.31 3.44
N ALA A 43 0.22 -12.90 3.76
CA ALA A 43 0.83 -11.71 3.18
C ALA A 43 1.02 -11.85 1.66
N GLY A 44 1.62 -12.95 1.21
CA GLY A 44 1.88 -13.22 -0.21
C GLY A 44 0.60 -13.37 -1.04
N LEU A 45 -0.42 -14.05 -0.51
CA LEU A 45 -1.74 -14.12 -1.15
C LEU A 45 -2.39 -12.74 -1.23
N GLY A 46 -2.24 -11.94 -0.17
CA GLY A 46 -2.67 -10.55 -0.15
C GLY A 46 -2.05 -9.72 -1.27
N GLU A 47 -0.73 -9.80 -1.46
CA GLU A 47 -0.05 -9.12 -2.57
C GLU A 47 -0.51 -9.64 -3.94
N LEU A 48 -0.66 -10.96 -4.10
CA LEU A 48 -1.16 -11.56 -5.33
C LEU A 48 -2.55 -11.02 -5.70
N LEU A 49 -3.48 -10.96 -4.75
CA LEU A 49 -4.81 -10.37 -4.96
C LEU A 49 -4.71 -8.87 -5.23
N GLY A 50 -3.86 -8.17 -4.47
CA GLY A 50 -3.63 -6.73 -4.52
C GLY A 50 -3.12 -6.24 -5.88
N TYR A 51 -2.32 -7.03 -6.59
CA TYR A 51 -1.81 -6.71 -7.93
C TYR A 51 -2.60 -7.42 -9.04
N GLY A 52 -2.88 -8.72 -8.89
CA GLY A 52 -3.50 -9.53 -9.95
C GLY A 52 -4.91 -9.06 -10.32
N LEU A 53 -5.72 -8.67 -9.33
CA LEU A 53 -7.09 -8.21 -9.58
C LEU A 53 -7.16 -6.81 -10.19
N ARG A 54 -6.06 -6.04 -10.24
CA ARG A 54 -6.05 -4.70 -10.87
C ARG A 54 -6.33 -4.77 -12.36
N LEU A 55 -5.83 -5.80 -13.04
CA LEU A 55 -6.09 -6.01 -14.48
C LEU A 55 -7.58 -6.25 -14.75
N LEU A 56 -8.20 -7.12 -13.96
CA LEU A 56 -9.62 -7.46 -14.11
C LEU A 56 -10.54 -6.30 -13.73
N SER A 57 -10.25 -5.63 -12.61
CA SER A 57 -11.05 -4.50 -12.11
C SER A 57 -10.90 -3.25 -12.98
N GLY A 58 -9.71 -2.99 -13.52
CA GLY A 58 -9.50 -1.91 -14.50
C GLY A 58 -10.30 -2.14 -15.78
N TRP A 59 -10.19 -3.33 -16.37
CA TRP A 59 -11.00 -3.70 -17.53
C TRP A 59 -12.51 -3.57 -17.26
N PHE A 60 -12.97 -4.02 -16.09
CA PHE A 60 -14.38 -3.91 -15.69
C PHE A 60 -14.81 -2.45 -15.50
N ALA A 61 -14.00 -1.61 -14.85
CA ALA A 61 -14.26 -0.19 -14.65
C ALA A 61 -14.39 0.54 -15.98
N ASP A 62 -13.47 0.31 -16.91
CA ASP A 62 -13.47 0.93 -18.24
C ASP A 62 -14.67 0.49 -19.08
N LYS A 63 -15.01 -0.80 -19.04
CA LYS A 63 -16.18 -1.35 -19.75
C LYS A 63 -17.50 -0.80 -19.19
N SER A 64 -17.63 -0.70 -17.87
CA SER A 64 -18.83 -0.21 -17.19
C SER A 64 -18.93 1.32 -17.16
N ARG A 65 -17.82 2.04 -17.42
CA ARG A 65 -17.68 3.50 -17.25
C ARG A 65 -18.07 3.98 -15.84
N ALA A 66 -18.03 3.07 -14.86
CA ALA A 66 -18.53 3.30 -13.52
C ALA A 66 -17.39 3.53 -12.51
N HIS A 67 -16.30 4.20 -12.92
CA HIS A 67 -15.08 4.37 -12.11
C HIS A 67 -15.36 4.90 -10.71
N TRP A 68 -16.24 5.88 -10.53
CA TRP A 68 -16.61 6.37 -9.18
C TRP A 68 -17.28 5.31 -8.31
N SER A 69 -18.14 4.47 -8.88
CA SER A 69 -18.82 3.40 -8.14
C SER A 69 -17.87 2.25 -7.84
N VAL A 70 -17.03 1.86 -8.81
CA VAL A 70 -16.00 0.82 -8.64
C VAL A 70 -14.99 1.26 -7.58
N ALA A 71 -14.51 2.51 -7.65
CA ALA A 71 -13.64 3.09 -6.63
C ALA A 71 -14.31 3.07 -5.26
N ALA A 72 -15.57 3.51 -5.14
CA ALA A 72 -16.29 3.54 -3.87
C ALA A 72 -16.42 2.15 -3.24
N VAL A 73 -16.81 1.13 -4.01
CA VAL A 73 -16.89 -0.25 -3.53
C VAL A 73 -15.52 -0.73 -3.06
N GLY A 74 -14.47 -0.51 -3.86
CA GLY A 74 -13.12 -0.91 -3.49
C GLY A 74 -12.63 -0.21 -2.21
N TYR A 75 -12.89 1.09 -2.05
CA TYR A 75 -12.55 1.83 -0.83
C TYR A 75 -13.31 1.32 0.40
N VAL A 76 -14.61 1.06 0.28
CA VAL A 76 -15.41 0.51 1.39
C VAL A 76 -14.87 -0.83 1.84
N VAL A 77 -14.66 -1.76 0.89
CA VAL A 77 -14.11 -3.09 1.21
C VAL A 77 -12.69 -2.97 1.80
N ASN A 78 -11.83 -2.13 1.21
CA ASN A 78 -10.47 -1.92 1.68
C ASN A 78 -10.42 -1.36 3.10
N LEU A 79 -11.09 -0.23 3.32
CA LEU A 79 -10.96 0.57 4.54
C LEU A 79 -11.73 0.00 5.71
N LEU A 80 -12.87 -0.65 5.49
CA LEU A 80 -13.64 -1.27 6.59
C LEU A 80 -13.04 -2.62 7.02
N SER A 81 -12.29 -3.30 6.16
CA SER A 81 -11.62 -4.55 6.53
C SER A 81 -10.61 -4.35 7.66
N VAL A 82 -9.93 -3.21 7.70
CA VAL A 82 -8.88 -2.88 8.68
C VAL A 82 -9.40 -2.76 10.12
N PRO A 83 -10.34 -1.86 10.47
CA PRO A 83 -10.84 -1.76 11.83
C PRO A 83 -11.61 -3.02 12.26
N THR A 84 -12.18 -3.76 11.31
CA THR A 84 -12.84 -5.04 11.60
C THR A 84 -11.84 -6.09 12.10
N LEU A 85 -10.54 -5.96 11.84
CA LEU A 85 -9.50 -6.83 12.44
C LEU A 85 -9.54 -6.80 13.96
N ALA A 86 -9.94 -5.68 14.58
CA ALA A 86 -10.09 -5.56 16.04
C ALA A 86 -11.04 -6.60 16.64
N LEU A 87 -11.99 -7.09 15.85
CA LEU A 87 -13.03 -8.03 16.28
C LEU A 87 -12.63 -9.49 16.09
N THR A 88 -11.47 -9.78 15.48
CA THR A 88 -11.09 -11.16 15.18
C THR A 88 -10.59 -11.90 16.41
N GLY A 89 -10.94 -13.19 16.47
CA GLY A 89 -10.54 -14.13 17.52
C GLY A 89 -9.62 -15.25 17.03
N SER A 90 -9.42 -15.39 15.72
CA SER A 90 -8.53 -16.39 15.12
C SER A 90 -7.82 -15.86 13.88
N TRP A 91 -6.63 -16.38 13.60
CA TRP A 91 -5.84 -15.90 12.47
C TRP A 91 -6.50 -16.16 11.11
N HIS A 92 -7.40 -17.16 11.01
CA HIS A 92 -8.18 -17.43 9.81
C HIS A 92 -9.16 -16.30 9.49
N GLN A 93 -9.84 -15.75 10.52
CA GLN A 93 -10.72 -14.59 10.35
C GLN A 93 -9.91 -13.36 9.92
N ALA A 94 -8.76 -13.14 10.55
CA ALA A 94 -7.85 -12.06 10.19
C ALA A 94 -7.33 -12.22 8.75
N ALA A 95 -6.99 -13.44 8.32
CA ALA A 95 -6.54 -13.74 6.96
C ALA A 95 -7.60 -13.37 5.90
N VAL A 96 -8.88 -13.68 6.15
CA VAL A 96 -9.99 -13.28 5.27
C VAL A 96 -10.08 -11.76 5.17
N LEU A 97 -9.98 -11.04 6.29
CA LEU A 97 -10.01 -9.57 6.29
C LEU A 97 -8.80 -8.95 5.59
N VAL A 98 -7.61 -9.55 5.72
CA VAL A 98 -6.41 -9.13 4.97
C VAL A 98 -6.63 -9.35 3.47
N ALA A 99 -7.16 -10.50 3.07
CA ALA A 99 -7.48 -10.76 1.66
C ALA A 99 -8.53 -9.78 1.11
N LEU A 100 -9.55 -9.45 1.91
CA LEU A 100 -10.57 -8.45 1.56
C LEU A 100 -9.98 -7.04 1.47
N GLU A 101 -9.12 -6.64 2.42
CA GLU A 101 -8.40 -5.37 2.39
C GLU A 101 -7.66 -5.21 1.05
N ARG A 102 -6.87 -6.24 0.68
CA ARG A 102 -6.08 -6.25 -0.55
C ARG A 102 -6.94 -6.29 -1.81
N THR A 103 -8.03 -7.06 -1.78
CA THR A 103 -9.01 -7.10 -2.88
C THR A 103 -9.66 -5.74 -3.09
N GLY A 104 -10.08 -5.07 -2.02
CA GLY A 104 -10.63 -3.72 -2.09
C GLY A 104 -9.63 -2.71 -2.66
N LYS A 105 -8.36 -2.78 -2.24
CA LYS A 105 -7.26 -1.96 -2.80
C LYS A 105 -7.11 -2.20 -4.30
N ALA A 106 -7.11 -3.46 -4.74
CA ALA A 106 -7.01 -3.81 -6.15
C ALA A 106 -8.18 -3.26 -6.98
N ILE A 107 -9.41 -3.33 -6.45
CA ILE A 107 -10.62 -2.81 -7.12
C ILE A 107 -10.58 -1.28 -7.25
N ARG A 108 -10.19 -0.56 -6.19
CA ARG A 108 -10.22 0.90 -6.20
C ARG A 108 -9.11 1.55 -7.03
N THR A 109 -7.94 0.92 -7.10
CA THR A 109 -6.71 1.56 -7.60
C THR A 109 -6.84 1.99 -9.07
N PRO A 110 -7.21 1.12 -10.03
CA PRO A 110 -7.33 1.53 -11.43
C PRO A 110 -8.33 2.68 -11.62
N SER A 111 -9.49 2.59 -10.94
CA SER A 111 -10.53 3.61 -11.05
C SER A 111 -10.10 4.95 -10.45
N ARG A 112 -9.44 4.95 -9.28
CA ARG A 112 -8.87 6.14 -8.66
C ARG A 112 -7.85 6.80 -9.58
N ASP A 113 -6.94 6.02 -10.15
CA ASP A 113 -5.85 6.52 -10.98
C ASP A 113 -6.38 7.15 -12.27
N THR A 114 -7.43 6.57 -12.87
CA THR A 114 -8.15 7.19 -13.99
C THR A 114 -8.79 8.52 -13.60
N ILE A 115 -9.49 8.59 -12.47
CA ILE A 115 -10.12 9.86 -12.01
C ILE A 115 -9.04 10.92 -11.77
N LEU A 116 -7.92 10.54 -11.13
CA LEU A 116 -6.81 11.44 -10.84
C LEU A 116 -6.13 11.95 -12.11
N SER A 117 -5.90 11.08 -13.10
CA SER A 117 -5.25 11.45 -14.36
C SER A 117 -6.11 12.42 -15.18
N CYS A 118 -7.43 12.21 -15.24
CA CYS A 118 -8.38 13.16 -15.81
C CYS A 118 -8.36 14.50 -15.04
N ALA A 119 -8.34 14.47 -13.70
CA ALA A 119 -8.29 15.70 -12.89
C ALA A 119 -7.00 16.52 -13.08
N ALA A 120 -5.91 15.87 -13.49
CA ALA A 120 -4.60 16.46 -13.69
C ALA A 120 -4.38 17.05 -15.09
N SER A 121 -5.25 16.76 -16.07
CA SER A 121 -5.06 17.11 -17.49
C SER A 121 -5.01 18.61 -17.81
N GLY A 122 -5.52 19.48 -16.94
CA GLY A 122 -5.56 20.94 -17.10
C GLY A 122 -4.23 21.70 -16.91
N GLY A 123 -3.09 21.17 -17.37
CA GLY A 123 -1.84 21.93 -17.53
C GLY A 123 -0.83 21.92 -16.37
N ARG A 124 -1.14 21.30 -15.21
CA ARG A 124 -0.19 21.15 -14.08
C ARG A 124 -0.12 19.71 -13.56
N ARG A 125 0.00 18.74 -14.49
CA ARG A 125 0.01 17.30 -14.19
C ARG A 125 1.03 16.94 -13.11
N GLY A 126 2.29 17.32 -13.29
CA GLY A 126 3.37 16.98 -12.36
C GLY A 126 3.15 17.51 -10.94
N LEU A 127 2.68 18.76 -10.79
CA LEU A 127 2.37 19.32 -9.47
C LEU A 127 1.17 18.61 -8.82
N GLY A 128 0.14 18.28 -9.60
CA GLY A 128 -1.03 17.58 -9.10
C GLY A 128 -0.70 16.18 -8.57
N PHE A 129 0.03 15.40 -9.36
CA PHE A 129 0.53 14.09 -8.94
C PHE A 129 1.49 14.20 -7.75
N GLY A 130 2.39 15.19 -7.74
CA GLY A 130 3.31 15.41 -6.62
C GLY A 130 2.62 15.73 -5.30
N ILE A 131 1.54 16.53 -5.30
CA ILE A 131 0.75 16.80 -4.08
C ILE A 131 0.04 15.53 -3.61
N HIS A 132 -0.54 14.77 -4.53
CA HIS A 132 -1.20 13.50 -4.19
C HIS A 132 -0.20 12.51 -3.57
N GLU A 133 0.96 12.34 -4.21
CA GLU A 133 2.03 11.46 -3.73
C GLU A 133 2.57 11.88 -2.36
N ALA A 134 2.80 13.19 -2.14
CA ALA A 134 3.25 13.67 -0.85
C ALA A 134 2.24 13.35 0.27
N LEU A 135 0.95 13.50 0.02
CA LEU A 135 -0.11 13.16 0.98
C LEU A 135 -0.21 11.65 1.24
N ASP A 136 0.01 10.83 0.22
CA ASP A 136 0.10 9.37 0.32
C ASP A 136 1.23 8.97 1.29
N GLN A 137 2.45 9.45 1.05
CA GLN A 137 3.63 9.15 1.86
C GLN A 137 3.50 9.66 3.31
N ILE A 138 2.92 10.85 3.51
CA ILE A 138 2.63 11.35 4.86
C ILE A 138 1.69 10.38 5.59
N GLY A 139 0.68 9.86 4.92
CA GLY A 139 -0.26 8.90 5.52
C GLY A 139 0.41 7.58 5.87
N ALA A 140 1.25 7.07 4.96
CA ALA A 140 2.01 5.85 5.12
C ALA A 140 2.97 5.87 6.33
N VAL A 141 3.49 7.04 6.69
CA VAL A 141 4.31 7.23 7.90
C VAL A 141 3.43 7.48 9.15
N ILE A 142 2.41 8.33 9.06
CA ILE A 142 1.56 8.67 10.22
C ILE A 142 0.81 7.44 10.76
N GLY A 143 0.30 6.57 9.90
CA GLY A 143 -0.46 5.38 10.32
C GLY A 143 0.30 4.48 11.30
N PRO A 144 1.48 3.96 10.93
CA PRO A 144 2.26 3.09 11.81
C PRO A 144 2.79 3.83 13.03
N LEU A 145 3.09 5.13 12.94
CA LEU A 145 3.44 5.95 14.13
C LEU A 145 2.29 6.04 15.13
N ALA A 146 1.05 6.26 14.66
CA ALA A 146 -0.13 6.31 15.51
C ALA A 146 -0.40 4.95 16.17
N VAL A 147 -0.25 3.85 15.43
CA VAL A 147 -0.37 2.50 15.97
C VAL A 147 0.72 2.20 17.01
N GLY A 148 1.98 2.53 16.70
CA GLY A 148 3.09 2.40 17.65
C GLY A 148 2.84 3.20 18.93
N TRP A 149 2.23 4.38 18.83
CA TRP A 149 1.88 5.21 19.98
C TRP A 149 0.82 4.55 20.88
N VAL A 150 -0.23 3.96 20.28
CA VAL A 150 -1.22 3.18 21.04
C VAL A 150 -0.57 2.00 21.78
N MET A 151 0.31 1.26 21.09
CA MET A 151 1.03 0.13 21.71
C MET A 151 1.92 0.60 22.86
N LYS A 152 2.60 1.74 22.69
CA LYS A 152 3.49 2.32 23.71
C LYS A 152 2.74 2.72 24.98
N LEU A 153 1.49 3.18 24.86
CA LEU A 153 0.62 3.50 25.99
C LEU A 153 0.01 2.27 26.67
N GLY A 154 0.38 1.06 26.26
CA GLY A 154 -0.17 -0.19 26.79
C GLY A 154 -1.50 -0.62 26.18
N GLY A 155 -1.91 -0.01 25.07
CA GLY A 155 -3.07 -0.45 24.30
C GLY A 155 -2.85 -1.85 23.71
N SER A 156 -3.95 -2.55 23.43
CA SER A 156 -3.94 -3.84 22.74
C SER A 156 -3.98 -3.68 21.21
N TYR A 157 -3.63 -4.72 20.46
CA TYR A 157 -3.82 -4.72 18.99
C TYR A 157 -5.24 -4.37 18.56
N ARG A 158 -6.25 -4.75 19.36
CA ARG A 158 -7.65 -4.39 19.08
C ARG A 158 -7.86 -2.89 19.14
N ASP A 159 -7.27 -2.22 20.13
CA ASP A 159 -7.34 -0.76 20.27
C ASP A 159 -6.64 -0.06 19.09
N ALA A 160 -5.50 -0.60 18.66
CA ALA A 160 -4.80 -0.08 17.48
C ALA A 160 -5.63 -0.22 16.19
N PHE A 161 -6.22 -1.39 15.91
CA PHE A 161 -7.10 -1.55 14.74
C PHE A 161 -8.36 -0.69 14.84
N ALA A 162 -8.97 -0.57 16.04
CA ALA A 162 -10.13 0.27 16.26
C ALA A 162 -9.82 1.77 16.00
N LEU A 163 -8.65 2.24 16.44
CA LEU A 163 -8.19 3.61 16.17
C LEU A 163 -8.15 3.90 14.65
N LEU A 164 -7.70 2.94 13.85
CA LEU A 164 -7.64 3.05 12.39
C LEU A 164 -9.02 3.17 11.73
N GLY A 165 -10.11 2.91 12.46
CA GLY A 165 -11.47 3.22 12.01
C GLY A 165 -11.73 4.71 11.83
N ILE A 166 -11.07 5.58 12.61
CA ILE A 166 -11.20 7.04 12.48
C ILE A 166 -10.72 7.52 11.10
N PRO A 167 -9.45 7.28 10.69
CA PRO A 167 -9.00 7.66 9.35
C PRO A 167 -9.75 6.92 8.25
N ALA A 168 -10.20 5.67 8.47
CA ALA A 168 -11.01 4.95 7.49
C ALA A 168 -12.32 5.71 7.15
N VAL A 169 -13.03 6.19 8.18
CA VAL A 169 -14.26 6.98 8.00
C VAL A 169 -13.96 8.33 7.35
N LEU A 170 -12.88 9.00 7.74
CA LEU A 170 -12.46 10.27 7.14
C LEU A 170 -12.13 10.12 5.65
N ALA A 171 -11.46 9.04 5.26
CA ALA A 171 -11.18 8.71 3.86
C ALA A 171 -12.47 8.50 3.06
N LEU A 172 -13.43 7.72 3.59
CA LEU A 172 -14.71 7.48 2.94
C LEU A 172 -15.54 8.77 2.81
N PHE A 173 -15.51 9.63 3.83
CA PHE A 173 -16.16 10.94 3.79
C PHE A 173 -15.51 11.86 2.74
N ALA A 174 -14.17 11.93 2.69
CA ALA A 174 -13.44 12.65 1.67
C ALA A 174 -13.74 12.13 0.26
N LEU A 175 -13.89 10.81 0.08
CA LEU A 175 -14.25 10.21 -1.19
C LEU A 175 -15.67 10.58 -1.61
N TRP A 176 -16.61 10.53 -0.66
CA TRP A 176 -18.00 10.94 -0.89
C TRP A 176 -18.09 12.42 -1.30
N THR A 177 -17.36 13.31 -0.62
CA THR A 177 -17.33 14.74 -0.98
C THR A 177 -16.69 14.97 -2.36
N ALA A 178 -15.62 14.24 -2.69
CA ALA A 178 -14.98 14.30 -4.01
C ALA A 178 -15.94 13.88 -5.12
N ARG A 179 -16.61 12.73 -4.96
CA ARG A 179 -17.60 12.20 -5.92
C ARG A 179 -18.77 13.15 -6.10
N ARG A 180 -19.30 13.70 -5.01
CA ARG A 180 -20.45 14.62 -5.04
C ARG A 180 -20.12 15.95 -5.70
N SER A 181 -18.90 16.45 -5.47
CA SER A 181 -18.45 17.74 -6.02
C SER A 181 -18.02 17.64 -7.49
N TYR A 182 -17.57 16.46 -7.92
CA TYR A 182 -17.04 16.22 -9.26
C TYR A 182 -17.60 14.93 -9.91
N PRO A 183 -18.93 14.83 -10.09
CA PRO A 183 -19.57 13.60 -10.61
C PRO A 183 -19.17 13.27 -12.05
N HIS A 184 -18.81 14.29 -12.85
CA HIS A 184 -18.40 14.16 -14.24
C HIS A 184 -16.89 14.36 -14.44
N ALA A 185 -16.08 14.03 -13.43
CA ALA A 185 -14.62 14.18 -13.49
C ALA A 185 -13.95 13.38 -14.63
N ILE A 186 -14.63 12.36 -15.14
CA ILE A 186 -14.19 11.56 -16.28
C ILE A 186 -15.01 12.01 -17.48
N GLU A 187 -14.43 12.89 -18.29
CA GLU A 187 -14.94 13.13 -19.63
C GLU A 187 -14.45 12.00 -20.56
N PRO A 188 -15.30 11.51 -21.47
CA PRO A 188 -14.88 10.52 -22.46
C PRO A 188 -13.91 11.19 -23.45
N GLU A 189 -12.62 11.23 -23.13
CA GLU A 189 -11.61 11.44 -24.16
C GLU A 189 -11.75 10.30 -25.19
N GLY A 190 -11.76 10.69 -26.48
CA GLY A 190 -12.04 9.80 -27.60
C GLY A 190 -11.23 8.51 -27.52
N ARG A 191 -11.87 7.39 -27.86
CA ARG A 191 -11.33 6.01 -27.83
C ARG A 191 -10.15 5.76 -28.79
N ASP A 192 -9.38 6.76 -29.19
CA ASP A 192 -8.44 6.64 -30.30
C ASP A 192 -6.99 6.33 -29.90
N ALA A 193 -6.68 6.14 -28.62
CA ALA A 193 -5.28 5.97 -28.20
C ALA A 193 -5.00 4.70 -27.39
N LEU A 194 -5.51 3.54 -27.81
CA LEU A 194 -4.87 2.26 -27.49
C LEU A 194 -4.91 1.36 -28.72
N ARG A 195 -4.12 1.72 -29.74
CA ARG A 195 -3.58 0.70 -30.65
C ARG A 195 -2.75 -0.24 -29.79
N THR A 196 -3.35 -1.34 -29.37
CA THR A 196 -2.64 -2.43 -28.71
C THR A 196 -1.72 -3.03 -29.77
N GLU A 197 -0.45 -2.64 -29.78
CA GLU A 197 0.53 -3.44 -30.49
C GLU A 197 0.46 -4.87 -29.94
N LYS A 198 0.39 -5.85 -30.83
CA LYS A 198 0.29 -7.26 -30.42
C LYS A 198 1.61 -7.69 -29.79
N GLY A 199 1.62 -7.81 -28.46
CA GLY A 199 2.71 -8.40 -27.71
C GLY A 199 3.58 -7.38 -26.97
N PHE A 200 4.41 -7.89 -26.07
CA PHE A 200 5.33 -7.08 -25.28
C PHE A 200 6.73 -7.11 -25.90
N PRO A 201 7.43 -5.96 -26.04
CA PRO A 201 8.77 -5.91 -26.61
C PRO A 201 9.78 -6.67 -25.73
N LYS A 202 10.91 -7.10 -26.28
CA LYS A 202 11.97 -7.79 -25.51
C LYS A 202 12.43 -6.99 -24.28
N GLY A 203 12.49 -5.66 -24.41
CA GLY A 203 12.82 -4.75 -23.30
C GLY A 203 11.86 -4.86 -22.11
N PHE A 204 10.57 -5.11 -22.35
CA PHE A 204 9.59 -5.34 -21.29
C PHE A 204 9.95 -6.59 -20.49
N TRP A 205 10.25 -7.72 -21.15
CA TRP A 205 10.61 -8.96 -20.47
C TRP A 205 11.96 -8.88 -19.74
N LEU A 206 12.94 -8.19 -20.32
CA LEU A 206 14.23 -7.90 -19.68
C LEU A 206 14.09 -7.08 -18.40
N TYR A 207 13.02 -6.28 -18.28
CA TYR A 207 12.69 -5.55 -17.05
C TYR A 207 11.82 -6.38 -16.09
N MET A 208 10.77 -7.02 -16.61
CA MET A 208 9.77 -7.73 -15.81
C MET A 208 10.31 -8.99 -15.14
N ILE A 209 11.17 -9.77 -15.80
CA ILE A 209 11.68 -11.02 -15.22
C ILE A 209 12.57 -10.74 -14.00
N PRO A 210 13.60 -9.88 -14.06
CA PRO A 210 14.39 -9.56 -12.87
C PRO A 210 13.55 -8.94 -11.75
N MET A 211 12.62 -8.04 -12.08
CA MET A 211 11.74 -7.43 -11.07
C MET A 211 10.83 -8.46 -10.41
N GLY A 212 10.33 -9.43 -11.17
CA GLY A 212 9.56 -10.57 -10.65
C GLY A 212 10.38 -11.46 -9.73
N LEU A 213 11.66 -11.72 -10.06
CA LEU A 213 12.57 -12.49 -9.20
C LEU A 213 12.90 -11.74 -7.90
N ILE A 214 13.13 -10.42 -7.97
CA ILE A 214 13.31 -9.57 -6.79
C ILE A 214 12.07 -9.64 -5.91
N GLY A 215 10.88 -9.47 -6.49
CA GLY A 215 9.61 -9.59 -5.77
C GLY A 215 9.40 -10.96 -5.13
N ALA A 216 9.80 -12.05 -5.81
CA ALA A 216 9.69 -13.40 -5.27
C ALA A 216 10.64 -13.66 -4.08
N GLY A 217 11.78 -12.96 -4.03
CA GLY A 217 12.74 -13.06 -2.93
C GLY A 217 12.52 -12.06 -1.79
N PHE A 218 11.67 -11.06 -1.97
CA PHE A 218 11.51 -9.99 -0.98
C PHE A 218 10.57 -10.42 0.16
N PRO A 219 11.02 -10.37 1.43
CA PRO A 219 10.17 -10.72 2.56
C PRO A 219 9.14 -9.62 2.81
N ASP A 220 7.86 -9.98 2.84
CA ASP A 220 6.81 -9.04 3.26
C ASP A 220 7.02 -8.62 4.72
N PHE A 221 6.75 -7.36 5.02
CA PHE A 221 6.95 -6.83 6.37
C PHE A 221 6.10 -7.57 7.43
N ALA A 222 4.96 -8.16 7.08
CA ALA A 222 4.22 -8.99 8.01
C ALA A 222 5.05 -10.18 8.51
N LEU A 223 5.88 -10.79 7.66
CA LEU A 223 6.77 -11.88 8.08
C LEU A 223 7.93 -11.36 8.95
N ILE A 224 8.51 -10.21 8.58
CA ILE A 224 9.55 -9.54 9.38
C ILE A 224 9.00 -9.18 10.76
N GLY A 225 7.87 -8.48 10.81
CA GLY A 225 7.21 -8.10 12.05
C GLY A 225 6.84 -9.31 12.92
N TYR A 226 6.32 -10.39 12.32
CA TYR A 226 6.08 -11.64 13.04
C TYR A 226 7.36 -12.18 13.67
N HIS A 227 8.47 -12.19 12.93
CA HIS A 227 9.77 -12.62 13.44
C HIS A 227 10.21 -11.76 14.62
N LEU A 228 10.16 -10.42 14.49
CA LEU A 228 10.50 -9.47 15.56
C LEU A 228 9.66 -9.68 16.82
N GLY A 229 8.35 -9.86 16.66
CA GLY A 229 7.44 -10.14 17.77
C GLY A 229 7.71 -11.49 18.44
N LYS A 230 8.13 -12.50 17.66
CA LYS A 230 8.37 -13.85 18.17
C LYS A 230 9.72 -14.02 18.85
N THR A 231 10.77 -13.39 18.33
CA THR A 231 12.13 -13.47 18.89
C THR A 231 12.37 -12.47 20.01
N ALA A 232 11.50 -11.48 20.16
CA ALA A 232 11.60 -10.42 21.17
C ALA A 232 12.94 -9.66 21.11
N ILE A 233 13.57 -9.59 19.92
CA ILE A 233 14.80 -8.81 19.68
C ILE A 233 14.55 -7.32 19.95
N VAL A 234 13.34 -6.84 19.64
CA VAL A 234 12.86 -5.49 19.96
C VAL A 234 11.54 -5.58 20.72
N PRO A 235 11.24 -4.62 21.61
CA PRO A 235 9.92 -4.47 22.20
C PRO A 235 8.83 -4.40 21.13
N VAL A 236 7.70 -5.08 21.35
CA VAL A 236 6.59 -5.18 20.38
C VAL A 236 6.08 -3.80 19.94
N HIS A 237 6.04 -2.83 20.86
CA HIS A 237 5.61 -1.48 20.54
C HIS A 237 6.57 -0.73 19.60
N LEU A 238 7.82 -1.20 19.41
CA LEU A 238 8.78 -0.62 18.45
C LEU A 238 8.58 -1.08 17.01
N ILE A 239 7.92 -2.23 16.78
CA ILE A 239 7.75 -2.80 15.44
C ILE A 239 7.03 -1.84 14.47
N PRO A 240 5.95 -1.13 14.86
CA PRO A 240 5.29 -0.18 13.95
C PRO A 240 6.15 1.05 13.66
N TYR A 241 7.04 1.45 14.59
CA TYR A 241 7.97 2.54 14.36
C TYR A 241 9.07 2.15 13.37
N LEU A 242 9.53 0.89 13.39
CA LEU A 242 10.44 0.36 12.36
C LEU A 242 9.76 0.34 10.99
N TYR A 243 8.47 -0.02 10.94
CA TYR A 243 7.70 0.07 9.70
C TYR A 243 7.56 1.52 9.20
N ALA A 244 7.24 2.47 10.09
CA ALA A 244 7.20 3.90 9.75
C ALA A 244 8.55 4.41 9.24
N LEU A 245 9.66 3.97 9.85
CA LEU A 245 11.00 4.29 9.39
C LEU A 245 11.25 3.75 7.98
N ALA A 246 10.87 2.50 7.72
CA ALA A 246 10.98 1.90 6.39
C ALA A 246 10.18 2.69 5.34
N MET A 247 8.93 3.09 5.65
CA MET A 247 8.11 3.92 4.75
C MET A 247 8.72 5.31 4.53
N GLY A 248 9.26 5.94 5.58
CA GLY A 248 9.93 7.23 5.45
C GLY A 248 11.20 7.16 4.60
N VAL A 249 12.00 6.09 4.77
CA VAL A 249 13.18 5.82 3.94
C VAL A 249 12.77 5.54 2.50
N ASP A 250 11.72 4.75 2.27
CA ASP A 250 11.18 4.48 0.93
C ASP A 250 10.80 5.78 0.21
N ALA A 251 10.08 6.70 0.87
CA ALA A 251 9.72 7.99 0.31
C ALA A 251 10.95 8.84 -0.09
N LEU A 252 11.99 8.87 0.76
CA LEU A 252 13.24 9.59 0.46
C LEU A 252 14.03 8.93 -0.67
N CYS A 253 14.09 7.60 -0.66
CA CYS A 253 14.71 6.80 -1.71
C CYS A 253 13.99 7.00 -3.04
N ALA A 254 12.67 7.03 -3.07
CA ALA A 254 11.89 7.26 -4.29
C ALA A 254 12.26 8.60 -4.96
N LEU A 255 12.44 9.67 -4.17
CA LEU A 255 12.90 10.97 -4.68
C LEU A 255 14.34 10.90 -5.22
N ALA A 256 15.26 10.30 -4.46
CA ALA A 256 16.67 10.19 -4.84
C ALA A 256 16.86 9.30 -6.08
N PHE A 257 16.29 8.10 -6.08
CA PHE A 257 16.34 7.15 -7.18
C PHE A 257 15.57 7.66 -8.40
N GLY A 258 14.45 8.39 -8.23
CA GLY A 258 13.75 9.06 -9.32
C GLY A 258 14.64 10.08 -10.04
N TRP A 259 15.27 10.98 -9.30
CA TRP A 259 16.23 11.93 -9.88
C TRP A 259 17.44 11.25 -10.51
N LEU A 260 17.96 10.17 -9.90
CA LEU A 260 19.08 9.41 -10.47
C LEU A 260 18.65 8.71 -11.78
N PHE A 261 17.45 8.17 -11.82
CA PHE A 261 16.87 7.49 -12.98
C PHE A 261 16.72 8.46 -14.15
N ASP A 262 16.25 9.69 -13.91
CA ASP A 262 16.18 10.73 -14.95
C ASP A 262 17.54 11.03 -15.59
N LYS A 263 18.64 10.86 -14.84
CA LYS A 263 20.00 11.12 -15.31
C LYS A 263 20.70 9.92 -15.95
N LYS A 264 20.50 8.73 -15.39
CA LYS A 264 21.30 7.52 -15.70
C LYS A 264 20.46 6.37 -16.27
N GLY A 265 19.15 6.55 -16.39
CA GLY A 265 18.20 5.59 -16.92
C GLY A 265 18.15 4.27 -16.14
N VAL A 266 17.80 3.19 -16.85
CA VAL A 266 17.52 1.85 -16.29
C VAL A 266 18.68 1.25 -15.50
N LYS A 267 19.93 1.68 -15.72
CA LYS A 267 21.11 1.19 -14.96
C LYS A 267 20.96 1.43 -13.45
N VAL A 268 20.23 2.47 -13.06
CA VAL A 268 19.95 2.80 -11.65
C VAL A 268 19.13 1.71 -10.96
N MET A 269 18.30 0.99 -11.70
CA MET A 269 17.45 -0.08 -11.15
C MET A 269 18.27 -1.32 -10.73
N ALA A 270 19.44 -1.53 -11.33
CA ALA A 270 20.36 -2.58 -10.87
C ALA A 270 20.95 -2.27 -9.49
N LEU A 271 21.18 -0.99 -9.19
CA LEU A 271 21.66 -0.55 -7.88
C LEU A 271 20.59 -0.75 -6.80
N SER A 272 19.34 -0.38 -7.07
CA SER A 272 18.24 -0.63 -6.13
C SER A 272 18.04 -2.13 -5.90
N ALA A 273 18.09 -2.94 -6.96
CA ALA A 273 18.03 -4.40 -6.86
C ALA A 273 19.15 -4.99 -5.99
N ALA A 274 20.40 -4.54 -6.18
CA ALA A 274 21.53 -4.97 -5.38
C ALA A 274 21.39 -4.57 -3.90
N GLY A 275 20.86 -3.37 -3.63
CA GLY A 275 20.53 -2.93 -2.28
C GLY A 275 19.45 -3.80 -1.63
N SER A 276 18.35 -4.08 -2.34
CA SER A 276 17.26 -4.94 -1.85
C SER A 276 17.71 -6.36 -1.50
N ALA A 277 18.74 -6.89 -2.16
CA ALA A 277 19.29 -8.21 -1.83
C ALA A 277 19.88 -8.28 -0.41
N LEU A 278 20.31 -7.15 0.16
CA LEU A 278 20.81 -7.07 1.53
C LEU A 278 19.69 -7.06 2.59
N CYS A 279 18.44 -6.78 2.20
CA CYS A 279 17.31 -6.72 3.13
C CYS A 279 17.13 -8.03 3.91
N LEU A 280 17.15 -9.18 3.22
CA LEU A 280 16.95 -10.49 3.86
C LEU A 280 17.95 -10.79 5.01
N PRO A 281 19.28 -10.78 4.81
CA PRO A 281 20.22 -11.07 5.89
C PRO A 281 20.22 -10.01 6.99
N LEU A 282 19.87 -8.76 6.67
CA LEU A 282 19.85 -7.66 7.63
C LEU A 282 18.57 -7.68 8.49
N ALA A 283 17.39 -7.76 7.88
CA ALA A 283 16.09 -7.73 8.56
C ALA A 283 15.86 -8.92 9.51
N PHE A 284 16.54 -10.04 9.29
CA PHE A 284 16.54 -11.23 10.15
C PHE A 284 17.78 -11.34 11.05
N SER A 285 18.57 -10.27 11.16
CA SER A 285 19.73 -10.20 12.05
C SER A 285 19.32 -10.10 13.53
N HIS A 286 20.10 -10.70 14.41
CA HIS A 286 19.96 -10.53 15.86
C HIS A 286 20.53 -9.20 16.38
N ASN A 287 21.29 -8.48 15.55
CA ASN A 287 21.81 -7.16 15.91
C ASN A 287 20.77 -6.08 15.53
N THR A 288 20.32 -5.30 16.50
CA THR A 288 19.29 -4.27 16.31
C THR A 288 19.66 -3.19 15.31
N GLY A 289 20.95 -2.83 15.20
CA GLY A 289 21.44 -1.86 14.23
C GLY A 289 21.43 -2.41 12.80
N LEU A 290 21.87 -3.66 12.62
CA LEU A 290 21.80 -4.33 11.31
C LEU A 290 20.35 -4.58 10.89
N LEU A 291 19.49 -4.94 11.84
CA LEU A 291 18.06 -5.12 11.64
C LEU A 291 17.38 -3.84 11.18
N ALA A 292 17.70 -2.70 11.81
CA ALA A 292 17.14 -1.41 11.40
C ALA A 292 17.66 -0.92 10.03
N LEU A 293 18.81 -1.43 9.56
CA LEU A 293 19.35 -1.16 8.23
C LEU A 293 18.74 -2.04 7.14
N GLY A 294 18.18 -3.19 7.51
CA GLY A 294 17.56 -4.15 6.59
C GLY A 294 16.12 -3.79 6.27
#